data_AF-A0A0A9XGI6-F1
#
_entry.id   AF-A0A0A9XGI6-F1
#
_cell.length_a   1.000
_cell.length_b   1.000
_cell.length_c   1.000
_cell.angle_alpha   90.00
_cell.angle_beta   90.00
_cell.angle_gamma   90.00
#
_symmetry.space_group_name_H-M   'P 1'
#
loop_
_entity.id
_entity.type
_entity.pdbx_description
1 polymer ?
#
loop_
_entity_poly.entity_id
_entity_poly.type
_entity_poly.pdbx_seq_one_letter_code
_entity_poly.pdbx_strand_id
1 'polypeptide(L)'
;MPPETTRIDLPIEEALYALRAQNEEMRQQVLDLLLMISAREGNDQLHQGTLVNDILGVAEKYNNDTGNLALKVLVNISGDEKGSRFIMESKDNQGKRILKLALDPASSLGDNACKLLANLTRNQNTACSIADSVLEDHGGLVKLLDAVSDKAFNTTGQKLEYLAQVVGNLAQSPSFRTRLLDPDENYFLRALPVINTSPSPIERFGIASAVYNCLFDKSTHHTLMGPPYDILPILLLPLAGPEEFDEEDNNKLPLELQYLADDKTREED
;
A
#
# COMPACT_ATOMS: atom_id res chain seq x y z
N MET A 1 -8.88 -22.89 -28.81
CA MET A 1 -7.70 -23.04 -27.93
C MET A 1 -7.09 -21.67 -27.76
N PRO A 2 -6.79 -21.21 -26.55
CA PRO A 2 -5.90 -20.07 -26.38
C PRO A 2 -4.57 -20.41 -27.06
N PRO A 3 -3.84 -19.43 -27.64
CA PRO A 3 -2.50 -19.69 -28.14
C PRO A 3 -1.67 -20.27 -26.99
N GLU A 4 -0.97 -21.38 -27.21
CA GLU A 4 0.06 -21.82 -26.28
C GLU A 4 1.05 -20.66 -26.12
N THR A 5 1.02 -19.99 -24.98
CA THR A 5 1.97 -18.95 -24.64
C THR A 5 3.35 -19.58 -24.71
N THR A 6 4.12 -19.21 -25.72
CA THR A 6 5.49 -19.72 -25.92
C THR A 6 6.28 -19.45 -24.65
N ARG A 7 6.61 -20.53 -23.92
CA ARG A 7 7.39 -20.46 -22.69
C ARG A 7 8.76 -19.87 -23.06
N ILE A 8 9.05 -18.68 -22.56
CA ILE A 8 10.40 -18.11 -22.68
C ILE A 8 11.27 -18.92 -21.73
N ASP A 9 12.23 -19.64 -22.29
CA ASP A 9 13.22 -20.35 -21.49
C ASP A 9 14.12 -19.31 -20.82
N LEU A 10 14.04 -19.22 -19.50
CA LEU A 10 14.84 -18.30 -18.70
C LEU A 10 16.03 -19.08 -18.11
N PRO A 11 17.24 -18.85 -18.61
CA PRO A 11 18.44 -19.40 -18.00
C PRO A 11 18.69 -18.70 -16.65
N ILE A 12 18.15 -19.28 -15.56
CA ILE A 12 18.11 -18.65 -14.22
C ILE A 12 19.51 -18.32 -13.72
N GLU A 13 20.51 -19.18 -13.92
CA GLU A 13 21.88 -18.93 -13.47
C GLU A 13 22.52 -17.73 -14.18
N GLU A 14 22.32 -17.61 -15.49
CA GLU A 14 22.74 -16.46 -16.28
C GLU A 14 22.00 -15.19 -15.84
N ALA A 15 20.71 -15.30 -15.49
CA ALA A 15 19.95 -14.18 -14.97
C ALA A 15 20.48 -13.70 -13.61
N LEU A 16 20.76 -14.63 -12.69
CA LEU A 16 21.36 -14.31 -11.38
C LEU A 16 22.75 -13.69 -11.55
N TYR A 17 23.56 -14.23 -12.46
CA TYR A 17 24.87 -13.67 -12.79
C TYR A 17 24.74 -12.22 -13.31
N ALA A 18 23.83 -11.97 -14.25
CA ALA A 18 23.58 -10.64 -14.80
C ALA A 18 23.11 -9.62 -13.75
N LEU A 19 22.20 -10.00 -12.85
CA LEU A 19 21.71 -9.12 -11.78
C LEU A 19 22.85 -8.69 -10.83
N ARG A 20 23.75 -9.61 -10.51
CA ARG A 20 24.90 -9.42 -9.60
C ARG A 20 26.09 -8.74 -10.27
N ALA A 21 26.19 -8.78 -11.60
CA ALA A 21 27.33 -8.23 -12.34
C ALA A 21 27.45 -6.71 -12.19
N GLN A 22 28.65 -6.17 -12.40
CA GLN A 22 28.86 -4.72 -12.46
C GLN A 22 28.43 -4.13 -13.82
N ASN A 23 28.24 -4.97 -14.84
CA ASN A 23 27.82 -4.53 -16.18
C ASN A 23 26.36 -4.05 -16.15
N GLU A 24 26.16 -2.74 -16.32
CA GLU A 24 24.84 -2.10 -16.31
C GLU A 24 23.97 -2.53 -17.49
N GLU A 25 24.53 -2.63 -18.69
CA GLU A 25 23.79 -3.04 -19.89
C GLU A 25 23.28 -4.47 -19.75
N MET A 26 24.13 -5.39 -19.28
CA MET A 26 23.75 -6.78 -19.03
C MET A 26 22.63 -6.88 -17.98
N ARG A 27 22.71 -6.09 -16.90
CA ARG A 27 21.66 -6.03 -15.88
C ARG A 27 20.36 -5.45 -16.43
N GLN A 28 20.44 -4.43 -17.28
CA GLN A 28 19.27 -3.82 -17.89
C GLN A 28 18.55 -4.83 -18.80
N GLN A 29 19.30 -5.51 -19.67
CA GLN A 29 18.76 -6.53 -20.57
C GLN A 29 18.08 -7.69 -19.82
N VAL A 30 18.68 -8.19 -18.72
CA VAL A 30 18.04 -9.25 -17.93
C VAL A 30 16.79 -8.73 -17.21
N LEU A 31 16.79 -7.51 -16.69
CA LEU A 31 15.61 -6.95 -16.02
C LEU A 31 14.45 -6.73 -17.01
N ASP A 32 14.74 -6.31 -18.25
CA ASP A 32 13.73 -6.18 -19.30
C ASP A 32 13.13 -7.53 -19.68
N LEU A 33 13.97 -8.57 -19.76
CA LEU A 33 13.52 -9.95 -19.97
C LEU A 33 12.62 -10.44 -18.82
N LEU A 34 13.05 -10.21 -17.56
CA LEU A 34 12.28 -10.58 -16.36
C LEU A 34 10.96 -9.80 -16.29
N LEU A 35 10.94 -8.53 -16.69
CA LEU A 35 9.72 -7.73 -16.78
C LEU A 35 8.75 -8.34 -17.80
N MET A 36 9.25 -8.71 -18.98
CA MET A 36 8.43 -9.35 -20.02
C MET A 36 7.85 -10.69 -19.54
N ILE A 37 8.64 -11.50 -18.84
CA ILE A 37 8.19 -12.81 -18.33
C ILE A 37 7.17 -12.63 -17.20
N SER A 38 7.46 -11.73 -16.24
CA SER A 38 6.62 -11.53 -15.06
C SER A 38 5.22 -11.00 -15.40
N ALA A 39 5.09 -10.27 -16.52
CA ALA A 39 3.82 -9.74 -17.00
C ALA A 39 2.88 -10.80 -17.63
N ARG A 40 3.34 -12.04 -17.84
CA ARG A 40 2.54 -13.12 -18.43
C ARG A 40 1.81 -13.90 -17.34
N GLU A 41 0.66 -14.47 -17.70
CA GLU A 41 0.00 -15.49 -16.87
C GLU A 41 0.94 -16.70 -16.67
N GLY A 42 0.99 -17.23 -15.46
CA GLY A 42 1.84 -18.38 -15.14
C GLY A 42 3.34 -18.07 -15.08
N ASN A 43 3.72 -16.94 -14.49
CA ASN A 43 5.12 -16.52 -14.29
C ASN A 43 5.91 -17.37 -13.25
N ASP A 44 5.41 -18.56 -12.92
CA ASP A 44 5.96 -19.49 -11.91
C ASP A 44 7.42 -19.88 -12.11
N GLN A 45 7.92 -19.78 -13.34
CA GLN A 45 9.34 -20.00 -13.61
C GLN A 45 10.25 -18.99 -12.92
N LEU A 46 9.73 -17.83 -12.52
CA LEU A 46 10.45 -16.82 -11.73
C LEU A 46 10.49 -17.17 -10.23
N HIS A 47 9.70 -18.15 -9.77
CA HIS A 47 9.64 -18.58 -8.37
C HIS A 47 10.76 -19.58 -8.04
N GLN A 48 12.02 -19.17 -8.28
CA GLN A 48 13.18 -20.07 -8.18
C GLN A 48 14.39 -19.44 -7.49
N GLY A 49 15.07 -20.27 -6.70
CA GLY A 49 16.37 -19.97 -6.10
C GLY A 49 16.38 -18.64 -5.32
N THR A 50 17.35 -17.79 -5.63
CA THR A 50 17.55 -16.48 -4.99
C THR A 50 17.06 -15.32 -5.84
N LEU A 51 16.32 -15.59 -6.93
CA LEU A 51 15.99 -14.59 -7.95
C LEU A 51 15.26 -13.38 -7.37
N VAL A 52 14.20 -13.58 -6.59
CA VAL A 52 13.48 -12.47 -5.93
C VAL A 52 14.38 -11.67 -4.99
N ASN A 53 15.22 -12.35 -4.22
CA ASN A 53 16.14 -11.68 -3.30
C ASN A 53 17.14 -10.79 -4.05
N ASP A 54 17.63 -11.26 -5.20
CA ASP A 54 18.59 -10.53 -6.01
C ASP A 54 17.94 -9.37 -6.77
N ILE A 55 16.71 -9.55 -7.27
CA ILE A 55 15.91 -8.46 -7.85
C ILE A 55 15.67 -7.37 -6.80
N LEU A 56 15.27 -7.73 -5.58
CA LEU A 56 15.12 -6.74 -4.51
C LEU A 56 16.47 -6.10 -4.12
N GLY A 57 17.56 -6.87 -4.13
CA GLY A 57 18.91 -6.34 -3.91
C GLY A 57 19.35 -5.33 -4.97
N VAL A 58 18.91 -5.50 -6.23
CA VAL A 58 19.09 -4.49 -7.28
C VAL A 58 18.29 -3.23 -6.94
N ALA A 59 17.03 -3.33 -6.53
CA ALA A 59 16.24 -2.16 -6.12
C ALA A 59 16.90 -1.41 -4.95
N GLU A 60 17.38 -2.11 -3.92
CA GLU A 60 18.06 -1.49 -2.78
C GLU A 60 19.39 -0.82 -3.15
N LYS A 61 20.09 -1.35 -4.15
CA LYS A 61 21.38 -0.80 -4.61
C LYS A 61 21.20 0.43 -5.52
N TYR A 62 20.13 0.48 -6.30
CA TYR A 62 19.94 1.50 -7.35
C TYR A 62 18.65 2.30 -7.14
N ASN A 63 18.77 3.48 -6.53
CA ASN A 63 17.68 4.44 -6.36
C ASN A 63 17.44 5.25 -7.66
N ASN A 64 17.08 4.57 -8.75
CA ASN A 64 16.86 5.15 -10.09
C ASN A 64 15.95 4.23 -10.95
N ASP A 65 15.92 4.44 -12.26
CA ASP A 65 15.14 3.65 -13.21
C ASP A 65 15.43 2.15 -13.16
N THR A 66 16.68 1.73 -12.92
CA THR A 66 17.04 0.31 -12.79
C THR A 66 16.39 -0.32 -11.56
N GLY A 67 16.38 0.36 -10.42
CA GLY A 67 15.69 -0.12 -9.23
C GLY A 67 14.16 -0.13 -9.40
N ASN A 68 13.62 0.88 -10.10
CA ASN A 68 12.21 0.93 -10.44
C ASN A 68 11.80 -0.24 -11.33
N LEU A 69 12.62 -0.59 -12.31
CA LEU A 69 12.40 -1.75 -13.16
C LEU A 69 12.40 -3.05 -12.35
N ALA A 70 13.37 -3.21 -11.43
CA ALA A 70 13.42 -4.35 -10.53
C ALA A 70 12.15 -4.48 -9.67
N LEU A 71 11.66 -3.38 -9.09
CA LEU A 71 10.41 -3.41 -8.32
C LEU A 71 9.19 -3.71 -9.20
N LYS A 72 9.13 -3.22 -10.44
CA LYS A 72 8.04 -3.56 -11.37
C LYS A 72 7.95 -5.07 -11.64
N VAL A 73 9.10 -5.75 -11.76
CA VAL A 73 9.14 -7.23 -11.85
C VAL A 73 8.50 -7.86 -10.62
N LEU A 74 8.85 -7.39 -9.41
CA LEU A 74 8.29 -7.91 -8.16
C LEU A 74 6.79 -7.57 -7.99
N VAL A 75 6.35 -6.40 -8.44
CA VAL A 75 4.92 -6.02 -8.47
C VAL A 75 4.15 -7.01 -9.33
N ASN A 76 4.65 -7.35 -10.52
CA ASN A 76 4.01 -8.33 -11.39
C ASN A 76 4.00 -9.74 -10.77
N ILE A 77 5.11 -10.18 -10.16
CA ILE A 77 5.19 -11.47 -9.45
C ILE A 77 4.18 -11.52 -8.30
N SER A 78 4.09 -10.45 -7.50
CA SER A 78 3.12 -10.35 -6.39
C SER A 78 1.66 -10.16 -6.82
N GLY A 79 1.36 -10.18 -8.13
CA GLY A 79 -0.01 -9.99 -8.64
C GLY A 79 -1.01 -11.02 -8.08
N ASP A 80 -0.53 -12.21 -7.74
CA ASP A 80 -1.31 -13.28 -7.11
C ASP A 80 -0.76 -13.70 -5.73
N GLU A 81 -1.52 -14.57 -5.04
CA GLU A 81 -1.17 -15.05 -3.70
C GLU A 81 0.10 -15.91 -3.70
N LYS A 82 0.34 -16.69 -4.77
CA LYS A 82 1.47 -17.61 -4.85
C LYS A 82 2.79 -16.84 -4.95
N GLY A 83 2.86 -15.85 -5.84
CA GLY A 83 4.02 -14.99 -5.98
C GLY A 83 4.23 -14.08 -4.76
N SER A 84 3.15 -13.59 -4.15
CA SER A 84 3.25 -12.84 -2.89
C SER A 84 3.86 -13.66 -1.75
N ARG A 85 3.41 -14.90 -1.59
CA ARG A 85 3.95 -15.85 -0.62
C ARG A 85 5.43 -16.15 -0.91
N PHE A 86 5.75 -16.44 -2.18
CA PHE A 86 7.12 -16.71 -2.59
C PHE A 86 8.06 -15.53 -2.28
N ILE A 87 7.62 -14.29 -2.50
CA ILE A 87 8.42 -13.11 -2.16
C ILE A 87 8.68 -13.04 -0.65
N MET A 88 7.64 -13.19 0.17
CA MET A 88 7.75 -13.10 1.63
C MET A 88 8.60 -14.21 2.24
N GLU A 89 8.57 -15.42 1.67
CA GLU A 89 9.29 -16.60 2.15
C GLU A 89 10.72 -16.72 1.59
N SER A 90 11.06 -15.95 0.55
CA SER A 90 12.37 -16.05 -0.14
C SER A 90 13.57 -15.73 0.75
N LYS A 91 13.39 -14.92 1.80
CA LYS A 91 14.40 -14.59 2.81
C LYS A 91 13.74 -13.98 4.03
N ASP A 92 14.42 -13.97 5.18
CA ASP A 92 13.96 -13.22 6.34
C ASP A 92 13.89 -11.71 6.05
N ASN A 93 12.94 -11.03 6.68
CA ASN A 93 12.78 -9.57 6.67
C ASN A 93 12.47 -8.94 5.31
N GLN A 94 11.95 -9.70 4.33
CA GLN A 94 11.59 -9.14 3.02
C GLN A 94 10.60 -7.97 3.12
N GLY A 95 9.56 -8.11 3.95
CA GLY A 95 8.62 -7.02 4.24
C GLY A 95 9.31 -5.76 4.77
N LYS A 96 10.24 -5.89 5.72
CA LYS A 96 11.02 -4.77 6.30
C LYS A 96 11.88 -4.06 5.25
N ARG A 97 12.52 -4.82 4.37
CA ARG A 97 13.33 -4.28 3.26
C ARG A 97 12.49 -3.42 2.32
N ILE A 98 11.32 -3.91 1.93
CA ILE A 98 10.41 -3.19 1.03
C ILE A 98 9.78 -1.98 1.73
N LEU A 99 9.38 -2.11 3.00
CA LEU A 99 8.92 -0.99 3.84
C LEU A 99 9.96 0.14 3.88
N LYS A 100 11.24 -0.18 4.03
CA LYS A 100 12.32 0.81 4.05
C LYS A 100 12.39 1.59 2.74
N LEU A 101 12.21 0.93 1.59
CA LEU A 101 12.19 1.59 0.28
C LEU A 101 10.97 2.50 0.10
N ALA A 102 9.81 2.08 0.61
CA ALA A 102 8.56 2.83 0.52
C ALA A 102 8.55 4.06 1.43
N LEU A 103 9.10 3.92 2.64
CA LEU A 103 9.11 4.96 3.67
C LEU A 103 10.41 5.76 3.71
N ASP A 104 11.25 5.72 2.68
CA ASP A 104 12.40 6.63 2.57
C ASP A 104 11.99 7.91 1.80
N PRO A 105 11.99 9.10 2.45
CA PRO A 105 11.70 10.37 1.79
C PRO A 105 12.56 10.65 0.55
N ALA A 106 13.77 10.09 0.46
CA ALA A 106 14.68 10.29 -0.66
C ALA A 106 14.60 9.16 -1.71
N SER A 107 13.69 8.20 -1.54
CA SER A 107 13.51 7.09 -2.46
C SER A 107 12.70 7.49 -3.68
N SER A 108 13.33 7.38 -4.85
CA SER A 108 12.69 7.45 -6.18
C SER A 108 11.96 6.16 -6.56
N LEU A 109 11.96 5.17 -5.66
CA LEU A 109 11.37 3.86 -5.82
C LEU A 109 10.01 3.72 -5.10
N GLY A 110 9.62 4.76 -4.36
CA GLY A 110 8.49 4.77 -3.44
C GLY A 110 7.20 4.22 -4.04
N ASP A 111 6.78 4.70 -5.22
CA ASP A 111 5.51 4.30 -5.80
C ASP A 111 5.44 2.79 -6.12
N ASN A 112 6.51 2.21 -6.67
CA ASN A 112 6.56 0.77 -6.95
C ASN A 112 6.73 -0.06 -5.67
N ALA A 113 7.45 0.44 -4.67
CA ALA A 113 7.55 -0.22 -3.37
C ALA A 113 6.20 -0.27 -2.65
N CYS A 114 5.41 0.81 -2.71
CA CYS A 114 4.07 0.85 -2.13
C CYS A 114 3.10 -0.09 -2.84
N LYS A 115 3.13 -0.17 -4.19
CA LYS A 115 2.35 -1.14 -4.97
C LYS A 115 2.69 -2.58 -4.59
N LEU A 116 3.98 -2.88 -4.44
CA LEU A 116 4.43 -4.19 -3.99
C LEU A 116 3.90 -4.50 -2.59
N LEU A 117 4.05 -3.58 -1.63
CA LEU A 117 3.49 -3.76 -0.28
C LEU A 117 1.96 -3.97 -0.29
N ALA A 118 1.23 -3.20 -1.11
CA ALA A 118 -0.22 -3.33 -1.22
C ALA A 118 -0.62 -4.73 -1.71
N ASN A 119 0.12 -5.31 -2.66
CA ASN A 119 -0.08 -6.70 -3.09
C ASN A 119 0.27 -7.70 -1.99
N LEU A 120 1.44 -7.56 -1.36
CA LEU A 120 1.93 -8.47 -0.33
C LEU A 120 1.03 -8.48 0.91
N THR A 121 0.35 -7.38 1.21
CA THR A 121 -0.52 -7.25 2.40
C THR A 121 -1.99 -7.62 2.15
N ARG A 122 -2.37 -8.09 0.95
CA ARG A 122 -3.75 -8.55 0.70
C ARG A 122 -4.15 -9.73 1.58
N ASN A 123 -3.21 -10.65 1.85
CA ASN A 123 -3.44 -11.78 2.74
C ASN A 123 -3.21 -11.38 4.20
N GLN A 124 -4.08 -11.84 5.10
CA GLN A 124 -4.03 -11.49 6.52
C GLN A 124 -2.70 -11.90 7.19
N ASN A 125 -2.11 -13.04 6.85
CA ASN A 125 -0.88 -13.51 7.50
C ASN A 125 0.31 -12.60 7.20
N THR A 126 0.46 -12.21 5.94
CA THR A 126 1.52 -11.31 5.49
C THR A 126 1.25 -9.88 5.94
N ALA A 127 -0.02 -9.44 5.97
CA ALA A 127 -0.42 -8.18 6.58
C ALA A 127 -0.03 -8.11 8.07
N CYS A 128 -0.30 -9.15 8.86
CA CYS A 128 0.11 -9.20 10.26
C CYS A 128 1.64 -9.13 10.41
N SER A 129 2.40 -9.88 9.61
CA SER A 129 3.87 -9.84 9.66
C SER A 129 4.45 -8.46 9.32
N ILE A 130 3.88 -7.77 8.32
CA ILE A 130 4.30 -6.41 7.94
C ILE A 130 3.84 -5.40 8.99
N ALA A 131 2.66 -5.58 9.60
CA ALA A 131 2.19 -4.75 10.70
C ALA A 131 3.14 -4.85 11.90
N ASP A 132 3.51 -6.05 12.33
CA ASP A 132 4.46 -6.25 13.42
C ASP A 132 5.80 -5.57 13.08
N SER A 133 6.25 -5.65 11.84
CA SER A 133 7.45 -4.94 11.37
C SER A 133 7.36 -3.42 11.49
N VAL A 134 6.18 -2.83 11.23
CA VAL A 134 5.92 -1.38 11.39
C VAL A 134 5.87 -1.00 12.87
N LEU A 135 5.32 -1.86 13.73
CA LEU A 135 5.17 -1.62 15.17
C LEU A 135 6.47 -1.81 15.95
N GLU A 136 7.34 -2.73 15.52
CA GLU A 136 8.67 -2.95 16.08
C GLU A 136 9.64 -1.82 15.76
N ASP A 137 9.47 -1.13 14.64
CA ASP A 137 10.28 0.03 14.27
C ASP A 137 9.86 1.25 15.09
N HIS A 138 10.83 1.90 15.74
CA HIS A 138 10.55 3.03 16.61
C HIS A 138 10.01 4.21 15.77
N GLY A 139 8.72 4.51 15.93
CA GLY A 139 8.03 5.53 15.15
C GLY A 139 7.61 5.09 13.75
N GLY A 140 7.71 3.79 13.43
CA GLY A 140 7.32 3.24 12.13
C GLY A 140 5.86 3.52 11.77
N LEU A 141 4.94 3.40 12.72
CA LEU A 141 3.53 3.75 12.52
C LEU A 141 3.34 5.24 12.22
N VAL A 142 3.98 6.13 12.99
CA VAL A 142 3.92 7.58 12.75
C VAL A 142 4.42 7.90 11.36
N LYS A 143 5.57 7.35 10.99
CA LYS A 143 6.18 7.54 9.68
C LYS A 143 5.29 7.05 8.54
N LEU A 144 4.64 5.90 8.71
CA LEU A 144 3.67 5.37 7.74
C LEU A 144 2.48 6.30 7.56
N LEU A 145 1.90 6.81 8.64
CA LEU A 145 0.74 7.70 8.57
C LEU A 145 1.11 9.09 8.04
N ASP A 146 2.28 9.61 8.39
CA ASP A 146 2.81 10.85 7.82
C ASP A 146 3.03 10.70 6.31
N ALA A 147 3.55 9.56 5.85
CA ALA A 147 3.74 9.29 4.42
C ALA A 147 2.43 9.22 3.61
N VAL A 148 1.33 8.81 4.25
CA VAL A 148 -0.01 8.83 3.64
C VAL A 148 -0.57 10.25 3.60
N SER A 149 -0.38 11.00 4.68
CA SER A 149 -1.14 12.24 4.97
C SER A 149 -0.43 13.49 4.45
N ASP A 150 0.90 13.49 4.41
CA ASP A 150 1.72 14.60 3.91
C ASP A 150 2.20 14.33 2.48
N LYS A 151 1.65 15.08 1.51
CA LYS A 151 2.06 14.98 0.10
C LYS A 151 3.47 15.48 -0.17
N ALA A 152 4.12 16.14 0.79
CA ALA A 152 5.53 16.52 0.73
C ALA A 152 6.46 15.49 1.39
N PHE A 153 5.94 14.38 1.93
CA PHE A 153 6.76 13.36 2.61
C PHE A 153 7.90 12.82 1.72
N ASN A 154 7.62 12.56 0.43
CA ASN A 154 8.64 12.15 -0.52
C ASN A 154 9.23 13.36 -1.26
N THR A 155 10.56 13.49 -1.21
CA THR A 155 11.33 14.61 -1.78
C THR A 155 11.73 14.39 -3.24
N THR A 156 11.42 13.23 -3.82
CA THR A 156 11.76 12.86 -5.20
C THR A 156 10.56 12.86 -6.16
N GLY A 157 9.38 13.28 -5.68
CA GLY A 157 8.16 13.38 -6.47
C GLY A 157 7.34 12.11 -6.59
N GLN A 158 7.61 11.07 -5.77
CA GLN A 158 6.72 9.91 -5.65
C GLN A 158 5.42 10.30 -4.93
N LYS A 159 4.30 9.73 -5.34
CA LYS A 159 2.98 10.06 -4.76
C LYS A 159 2.59 9.20 -3.57
N LEU A 160 3.11 7.96 -3.50
CA LEU A 160 2.89 6.98 -2.43
C LEU A 160 1.42 6.59 -2.18
N GLU A 161 0.53 6.76 -3.15
CA GLU A 161 -0.93 6.58 -3.00
C GLU A 161 -1.32 5.20 -2.43
N TYR A 162 -0.57 4.16 -2.80
CA TYR A 162 -0.82 2.79 -2.34
C TYR A 162 -0.51 2.56 -0.86
N LEU A 163 0.18 3.48 -0.15
CA LEU A 163 0.38 3.36 1.30
C LEU A 163 -0.95 3.42 2.07
N ALA A 164 -1.94 4.17 1.57
CA ALA A 164 -3.26 4.18 2.17
C ALA A 164 -3.90 2.79 2.13
N GLN A 165 -3.78 2.08 1.00
CA GLN A 165 -4.23 0.70 0.87
C GLN A 165 -3.43 -0.24 1.77
N VAL A 166 -2.12 -0.01 1.93
CA VAL A 166 -1.29 -0.74 2.90
C VAL A 166 -1.84 -0.55 4.32
N VAL A 167 -2.11 0.68 4.76
CA VAL A 167 -2.72 0.94 6.09
C VAL A 167 -4.04 0.19 6.26
N GLY A 168 -4.92 0.23 5.26
CA GLY A 168 -6.16 -0.54 5.21
C GLY A 168 -5.93 -2.03 5.41
N ASN A 169 -5.00 -2.60 4.64
CA ASN A 169 -4.63 -4.00 4.73
C ASN A 169 -4.02 -4.38 6.08
N LEU A 170 -3.13 -3.55 6.65
CA LEU A 170 -2.50 -3.80 7.95
C LEU A 170 -3.51 -3.77 9.10
N ALA A 171 -4.60 -3.00 8.98
CA ALA A 171 -5.70 -2.99 9.96
C ALA A 171 -6.46 -4.33 10.05
N GLN A 172 -6.18 -5.31 9.19
CA GLN A 172 -6.60 -6.71 9.41
C GLN A 172 -5.95 -7.31 10.68
N SER A 173 -4.78 -6.82 11.08
CA SER A 173 -4.07 -7.26 12.29
C SER A 173 -4.65 -6.63 13.56
N PRO A 174 -5.02 -7.44 14.57
CA PRO A 174 -5.46 -6.92 15.86
C PRO A 174 -4.42 -6.04 16.55
N SER A 175 -3.13 -6.41 16.52
CA SER A 175 -2.05 -5.62 17.14
C SER A 175 -1.93 -4.24 16.51
N PHE A 176 -2.05 -4.17 15.18
CA PHE A 176 -2.03 -2.92 14.43
C PHE A 176 -3.22 -2.03 14.79
N ARG A 177 -4.44 -2.58 14.83
CA ARG A 177 -5.64 -1.81 15.21
C ARG A 177 -5.54 -1.23 16.62
N THR A 178 -5.08 -2.04 17.58
CA THR A 178 -4.88 -1.59 18.95
C THR A 178 -3.94 -0.40 19.00
N ARG A 179 -2.81 -0.45 18.28
CA ARG A 179 -1.87 0.68 18.25
C ARG A 179 -2.41 1.87 17.46
N LEU A 180 -3.07 1.64 16.34
CA LEU A 180 -3.64 2.68 15.49
C LEU A 180 -4.69 3.53 16.24
N LEU A 181 -5.47 2.88 17.11
CA LEU A 181 -6.52 3.50 17.94
C LEU A 181 -6.07 3.80 19.37
N ASP A 182 -4.76 3.85 19.62
CA ASP A 182 -4.22 4.18 20.94
C ASP A 182 -4.77 5.55 21.41
N PRO A 183 -5.44 5.62 22.58
CA PRO A 183 -6.14 6.83 23.02
C PRO A 183 -5.20 7.95 23.48
N ASP A 184 -3.96 7.63 23.85
CA ASP A 184 -2.99 8.63 24.29
C ASP A 184 -2.33 9.32 23.10
N GLU A 185 -2.15 8.58 22.00
CA GLU A 185 -1.43 9.04 20.82
C GLU A 185 -2.35 9.50 19.68
N ASN A 186 -3.56 8.92 19.59
CA ASN A 186 -4.56 9.17 18.56
C ASN A 186 -4.02 9.15 17.12
N TYR A 187 -3.16 8.16 16.81
CA TYR A 187 -2.45 8.12 15.54
C TYR A 187 -3.36 8.20 14.32
N PHE A 188 -4.51 7.53 14.35
CA PHE A 188 -5.36 7.44 13.17
C PHE A 188 -5.93 8.80 12.72
N LEU A 189 -6.04 9.78 13.63
CA LEU A 189 -6.47 11.15 13.30
C LEU A 189 -5.62 11.79 12.21
N ARG A 190 -4.34 11.40 12.09
CA ARG A 190 -3.44 11.91 11.05
C ARG A 190 -3.94 11.56 9.65
N ALA A 191 -4.49 10.36 9.49
CA ALA A 191 -4.86 9.82 8.19
C ALA A 191 -6.35 9.96 7.87
N LEU A 192 -7.25 10.05 8.87
CA LEU A 192 -8.69 10.17 8.62
C LEU A 192 -9.10 11.29 7.64
N PRO A 193 -8.51 12.50 7.66
CA PRO A 193 -8.85 13.55 6.70
C PRO A 193 -8.64 13.16 5.24
N VAL A 194 -7.79 12.17 4.95
CA VAL A 194 -7.51 11.68 3.59
C VAL A 194 -8.79 11.21 2.91
N ILE A 195 -9.76 10.65 3.65
CA ILE A 195 -11.06 10.20 3.12
C ILE A 195 -11.78 11.33 2.39
N ASN A 196 -11.68 12.58 2.86
CA ASN A 196 -12.42 13.71 2.30
C ASN A 196 -11.56 14.69 1.50
N THR A 197 -10.24 14.66 1.70
CA THR A 197 -9.33 15.67 1.15
C THR A 197 -8.46 15.15 0.01
N SER A 198 -8.26 13.83 -0.11
CA SER A 198 -7.41 13.31 -1.17
C SER A 198 -8.14 13.32 -2.52
N PRO A 199 -7.49 13.81 -3.60
CA PRO A 199 -8.03 13.65 -4.95
C PRO A 199 -7.94 12.21 -5.46
N SER A 200 -7.17 11.34 -4.80
CA SER A 200 -6.92 9.96 -5.23
C SER A 200 -7.96 9.01 -4.63
N PRO A 201 -8.80 8.35 -5.46
CA PRO A 201 -9.75 7.35 -4.97
C PRO A 201 -9.06 6.18 -4.26
N ILE A 202 -7.84 5.83 -4.68
CA ILE A 202 -7.03 4.77 -4.06
C ILE A 202 -6.73 5.11 -2.59
N GLU A 203 -6.42 6.38 -2.32
CA GLU A 203 -6.11 6.82 -0.97
C GLU A 203 -7.34 6.88 -0.07
N ARG A 204 -8.43 7.46 -0.58
CA ARG A 204 -9.71 7.51 0.13
C ARG A 204 -10.18 6.10 0.48
N PHE A 205 -10.19 5.20 -0.50
CA PHE A 205 -10.58 3.80 -0.30
C PHE A 205 -9.67 3.07 0.70
N GLY A 206 -8.35 3.28 0.63
CA GLY A 206 -7.40 2.65 1.54
C GLY A 206 -7.65 3.02 3.01
N ILE A 207 -7.87 4.31 3.30
CA ILE A 207 -8.16 4.76 4.66
C ILE A 207 -9.58 4.40 5.10
N ALA A 208 -10.58 4.47 4.22
CA ALA A 208 -11.91 3.96 4.50
C ALA A 208 -11.89 2.46 4.85
N SER A 209 -11.08 1.67 4.14
CA SER A 209 -10.87 0.25 4.46
C SER A 209 -10.21 0.05 5.82
N ALA A 210 -9.32 0.95 6.26
CA ALA A 210 -8.74 0.89 7.60
C ALA A 210 -9.82 1.12 8.67
N VAL A 211 -10.69 2.12 8.47
CA VAL A 211 -11.85 2.37 9.35
C VAL A 211 -12.75 1.14 9.41
N TYR A 212 -13.11 0.57 8.26
CA TYR A 212 -13.92 -0.65 8.18
C TYR A 212 -13.31 -1.81 8.97
N ASN A 213 -12.01 -2.07 8.79
CA ASN A 213 -11.30 -3.12 9.53
C ASN A 213 -11.25 -2.83 11.04
N CYS A 214 -11.14 -1.55 11.43
CA CYS A 214 -11.26 -1.14 12.83
C CYS A 214 -12.63 -1.40 13.44
N LEU A 215 -13.70 -1.25 12.66
CA LEU A 215 -15.09 -1.50 13.08
C LEU A 215 -15.45 -2.99 13.16
N PHE A 216 -14.58 -3.91 12.73
CA PHE A 216 -14.82 -5.34 12.89
C PHE A 216 -14.92 -5.75 14.36
N ASP A 217 -14.17 -5.08 15.24
CA ASP A 217 -14.27 -5.25 16.69
C ASP A 217 -15.29 -4.26 17.26
N LYS A 218 -16.41 -4.78 17.78
CA LYS A 218 -17.49 -3.95 18.36
C LYS A 218 -17.03 -3.09 19.54
N SER A 219 -15.95 -3.46 20.21
CA SER A 219 -15.42 -2.67 21.33
C SER A 219 -14.83 -1.33 20.87
N THR A 220 -14.43 -1.20 19.61
CA THR A 220 -13.85 0.05 19.05
C THR A 220 -14.92 1.06 18.64
N HIS A 221 -16.20 0.64 18.52
CA HIS A 221 -17.27 1.49 18.00
C HIS A 221 -17.44 2.76 18.81
N HIS A 222 -17.45 2.65 20.14
CA HIS A 222 -17.57 3.81 21.02
C HIS A 222 -16.38 4.77 20.86
N THR A 223 -15.16 4.23 20.72
CA THR A 223 -13.95 5.04 20.53
C THR A 223 -14.00 5.80 19.21
N LEU A 224 -14.35 5.12 18.12
CA LEU A 224 -14.38 5.73 16.79
C LEU A 224 -15.54 6.72 16.60
N MET A 225 -16.70 6.44 17.17
CA MET A 225 -17.87 7.32 17.10
C MET A 225 -17.79 8.52 18.06
N GLY A 226 -16.90 8.47 19.04
CA GLY A 226 -16.70 9.53 20.03
C GLY A 226 -15.51 10.43 19.70
N PRO A 227 -15.35 11.56 20.42
CA PRO A 227 -14.15 12.36 20.35
C PRO A 227 -12.90 11.55 20.77
N PRO A 228 -11.74 11.76 20.14
CA PRO A 228 -11.49 12.78 19.12
C PRO A 228 -11.77 12.33 17.67
N TYR A 229 -12.15 11.07 17.44
CA TYR A 229 -12.25 10.50 16.10
C TYR A 229 -13.50 10.94 15.34
N ASP A 230 -14.65 10.91 16.01
CA ASP A 230 -15.97 11.27 15.48
C ASP A 230 -16.11 10.94 13.99
N ILE A 231 -16.01 9.65 13.64
CA ILE A 231 -15.85 9.24 12.24
C ILE A 231 -17.10 9.41 11.38
N LEU A 232 -18.26 9.66 11.99
CA LEU A 232 -19.55 9.65 11.28
C LEU A 232 -19.63 10.74 10.18
N PRO A 233 -19.32 12.01 10.45
CA PRO A 233 -19.30 13.04 9.41
C PRO A 233 -18.25 12.72 8.33
N ILE A 234 -17.11 12.15 8.74
CA ILE A 234 -16.01 11.79 7.83
C ILE A 234 -16.47 10.75 6.81
N LEU A 235 -17.19 9.71 7.25
CA LEU A 235 -17.67 8.63 6.37
C LEU A 235 -18.87 9.03 5.52
N LEU A 236 -19.72 9.93 6.02
CA LEU A 236 -20.94 10.34 5.33
C LEU A 236 -20.70 11.44 4.28
N LEU A 237 -19.69 12.29 4.47
CA LEU A 237 -19.43 13.42 3.56
C LEU A 237 -19.17 13.01 2.09
N PRO A 238 -18.44 11.91 1.78
CA PRO A 238 -18.31 11.42 0.42
C PRO A 238 -19.64 10.98 -0.19
N LEU A 239 -20.59 10.53 0.63
CA LEU A 239 -21.89 10.02 0.20
C LEU A 239 -22.96 11.09 0.05
N ALA A 240 -22.70 12.30 0.55
CA ALA A 240 -23.62 13.43 0.54
C ALA A 240 -23.48 14.27 -0.74
N GLY A 241 -24.60 14.78 -1.25
CA GLY A 241 -24.68 15.69 -2.38
C GLY A 241 -25.41 17.00 -2.01
N PRO A 242 -25.96 17.72 -3.00
CA PRO A 242 -26.61 19.00 -2.79
C PRO A 242 -28.10 18.81 -2.45
N GLU A 243 -28.46 17.69 -1.81
CA GLU A 243 -29.86 17.40 -1.49
C GLU A 243 -30.38 18.36 -0.40
N GLU A 244 -31.56 18.94 -0.64
CA GLU A 244 -32.26 19.75 0.36
C GLU A 244 -33.07 18.84 1.30
N PHE A 245 -32.81 18.97 2.60
CA PHE A 245 -33.61 18.37 3.66
C PHE A 245 -34.46 19.45 4.34
N ASP A 246 -35.60 19.07 4.91
CA ASP A 246 -36.34 19.99 5.76
C ASP A 246 -35.56 20.31 7.05
N GLU A 247 -35.99 21.36 7.78
CA GLU A 247 -35.29 21.81 8.98
C GLU A 247 -35.23 20.72 10.08
N GLU A 248 -36.26 19.87 10.18
CA GLU A 248 -36.30 18.82 11.20
C GLU A 248 -35.24 17.74 10.93
N ASP A 249 -35.14 17.27 9.69
CA ASP A 249 -34.18 16.26 9.29
C ASP A 249 -32.76 16.79 9.21
N ASN A 250 -32.57 18.02 8.73
CA ASN A 250 -31.26 18.66 8.68
C ASN A 250 -30.68 18.84 10.09
N ASN A 251 -31.50 19.20 11.09
CA ASN A 251 -31.07 19.30 12.49
C ASN A 251 -30.62 17.97 13.11
N LYS A 252 -30.94 16.81 12.51
CA LYS A 252 -30.48 15.48 12.96
C LYS A 252 -29.11 15.10 12.38
N LEU A 253 -28.66 15.77 11.32
CA LEU A 253 -27.37 15.52 10.70
C LEU A 253 -26.22 16.12 11.53
N PRO A 254 -25.02 15.52 11.47
CA PRO A 254 -23.81 16.20 11.93
C PRO A 254 -23.65 17.58 11.30
N LEU A 255 -23.05 18.51 12.03
CA LEU A 255 -22.97 19.92 11.64
C LEU A 255 -22.29 20.10 10.28
N GLU A 256 -21.29 19.28 9.97
CA GLU A 256 -20.52 19.30 8.72
C GLU A 256 -21.35 18.87 7.49
N LEU A 257 -22.51 18.23 7.70
CA LEU A 257 -23.40 17.74 6.66
C LEU A 257 -24.66 18.59 6.51
N GLN A 258 -24.84 19.60 7.35
CA GLN A 258 -25.98 20.50 7.29
C GLN A 258 -25.75 21.58 6.23
N TYR A 259 -26.76 21.83 5.40
CA TYR A 259 -26.76 22.92 4.40
C TYR A 259 -25.50 22.92 3.51
N LEU A 260 -25.20 21.77 2.90
CA LEU A 260 -24.10 21.63 1.94
C LEU A 260 -24.28 22.57 0.74
N ALA A 261 -23.18 22.98 0.12
CA ALA A 261 -23.21 23.87 -1.04
C ALA A 261 -23.77 23.16 -2.29
N ASP A 262 -24.37 23.94 -3.20
CA ASP A 262 -24.99 23.43 -4.44
C ASP A 262 -24.00 22.69 -5.37
N ASP A 263 -22.70 22.96 -5.23
CA ASP A 263 -21.62 22.30 -5.99
C ASP A 263 -21.06 21.05 -5.29
N LYS A 264 -21.55 20.70 -4.09
CA LYS A 264 -21.15 19.46 -3.41
C LYS A 264 -21.72 18.26 -4.15
N THR A 265 -20.84 17.43 -4.71
CA THR A 265 -21.23 16.17 -5.35
C THR A 265 -20.90 14.97 -4.48
N ARG A 266 -21.69 13.91 -4.62
CA ARG A 266 -21.35 12.58 -4.12
C ARG A 266 -20.09 12.08 -4.82
N GLU A 267 -19.33 11.22 -4.14
CA GLU A 267 -18.27 10.44 -4.78
C GLU A 267 -18.89 9.47 -5.80
N GLU A 268 -18.28 9.34 -6.98
CA GLU A 268 -18.72 8.41 -8.02
C GLU A 268 -18.33 6.96 -7.65
N ASP A 269 -19.17 6.00 -8.03
CA ASP A 269 -18.93 4.55 -7.84
C ASP A 269 -17.77 4.01 -8.71
#